data_AF-A0A2V7MD48-F1
#
_entry.id   AF-A0A2V7MD48-F1
#
_cell.length_a   1.000
_cell.length_b   1.000
_cell.length_c   1.000
_cell.angle_alpha   90.00
_cell.angle_beta   90.00
_cell.angle_gamma   90.00
#
_symmetry.space_group_name_H-M   'P 1'
#
loop_
_entity.id
_entity.type
_entity.pdbx_description
1 polymer ?
#
loop_
_entity_poly.entity_id
_entity_poly.type
_entity_poly.pdbx_seq_one_letter_code
_entity_poly.pdbx_strand_id
1 'polypeptide(L)' 'MTALNNYLGVAEVWIVDLEQRRCEVSGVDGRRSIVEDGRLRWHPSGIAQPLELDLETIFRDIP' A
#
# COMPACT_ATOMS: atom_id res chain seq x y z
N MET A 1 -11.12 -8.35 11.18
CA MET A 1 -9.70 -7.95 11.12
C MET A 1 -9.60 -6.48 11.53
N THR A 2 -9.59 -6.20 12.83
CA THR A 2 -9.61 -4.82 13.33
C THR A 2 -8.37 -4.60 14.18
N ALA A 3 -7.58 -3.59 13.79
CA ALA A 3 -6.50 -2.96 14.54
C ALA A 3 -5.27 -3.82 14.88
N LEU A 4 -4.41 -4.09 13.88
CA LEU A 4 -3.01 -4.51 14.11
C LEU A 4 -1.99 -3.35 14.03
N ASN A 5 -2.39 -2.14 13.66
CA ASN A 5 -1.44 -1.08 13.27
C ASN A 5 -0.99 -0.11 14.38
N ASN A 6 -1.59 -0.11 15.57
CA ASN A 6 -1.22 0.87 16.61
C ASN A 6 -0.02 0.48 17.48
N TYR A 7 0.53 -0.73 17.34
CA TYR A 7 1.55 -1.26 18.28
C TYR A 7 2.98 -1.36 17.74
N LEU A 8 3.26 -1.04 16.46
CA LEU A 8 4.56 -1.36 15.84
C LEU A 8 5.32 -0.17 15.21
N GLY A 9 4.80 1.06 15.28
CA GLY A 9 5.48 2.24 14.71
C GLY A 9 5.52 2.28 13.18
N VAL A 10 4.69 1.47 12.51
CA VAL A 10 4.60 1.40 11.04
C VAL A 10 3.56 2.42 10.57
N ALA A 11 4.00 3.41 9.77
CA ALA A 11 3.14 4.51 9.30
C ALA A 11 2.08 4.10 8.25
N GLU A 12 2.40 3.09 7.44
CA GLU A 12 1.57 2.63 6.34
C GLU A 12 1.87 1.15 6.05
N VAL A 13 0.84 0.37 5.73
CA VAL A 13 0.95 -1.06 5.37
C VAL A 13 0.28 -1.26 4.01
N TRP A 14 0.98 -1.95 3.12
CA TRP A 14 0.50 -2.36 1.79
C TRP A 14 0.33 -3.87 1.77
N ILE A 15 -0.90 -4.32 1.52
CA ILE A 15 -1.21 -5.73 1.32
C ILE A 15 -1.41 -5.96 -0.17
N VAL A 16 -0.63 -6.86 -0.76
CA VAL A 16 -0.69 -7.19 -2.18
C VAL A 16 -1.59 -8.41 -2.37
N ASP A 17 -2.63 -8.26 -3.18
CA ASP A 17 -3.53 -9.33 -3.60
C ASP A 17 -3.16 -9.74 -5.04
N LEU A 18 -2.49 -10.89 -5.17
CA LEU A 18 -2.01 -11.41 -6.45
C LEU A 18 -3.14 -11.93 -7.34
N GLU A 19 -4.18 -12.49 -6.75
CA GLU A 19 -5.32 -13.04 -7.50
C GLU A 19 -6.12 -11.91 -8.15
N GLN A 20 -6.31 -10.81 -7.42
CA GLN A 20 -7.08 -9.66 -7.88
C GLN A 20 -6.21 -8.55 -8.46
N ARG A 21 -4.88 -8.75 -8.50
CA ARG A 21 -3.87 -7.82 -9.04
C ARG A 21 -4.04 -6.39 -8.54
N ARG A 22 -4.21 -6.26 -7.22
CA ARG A 22 -4.46 -4.98 -6.56
C ARG A 22 -3.72 -4.90 -5.25
N CYS A 23 -3.60 -3.70 -4.71
CA CYS A 23 -3.05 -3.47 -3.40
C CYS A 23 -4.04 -2.77 -2.49
N GLU A 24 -4.14 -3.24 -1.25
CA GLU A 24 -4.87 -2.59 -0.19
C GLU A 24 -3.88 -1.79 0.69
N VAL A 25 -4.09 -0.48 0.76
CA VAL A 25 -3.24 0.46 1.50
C VAL A 25 -3.95 0.89 2.77
N SER A 26 -3.30 0.70 3.92
CA SER A 26 -3.82 1.07 5.24
C SER A 26 -2.85 1.97 6.00
N GLY A 27 -3.28 3.19 6.33
CA GLY A 27 -2.55 4.11 7.21
C GLY A 27 -2.79 3.85 8.71
N VAL A 28 -1.90 4.38 9.57
CA VAL A 28 -2.00 4.29 11.06
C VAL A 28 -3.32 4.82 11.61
N ASP A 29 -3.88 5.84 10.98
CA ASP A 29 -5.11 6.48 11.44
C ASP A 29 -6.33 5.54 11.36
N GLY A 30 -6.19 4.39 10.70
CA GLY A 30 -7.21 3.32 10.63
C GLY A 30 -8.50 3.73 9.94
N ARG A 31 -8.52 4.90 9.27
CA ARG A 31 -9.76 5.52 8.79
C ARG A 31 -10.26 4.98 7.46
N ARG A 32 -9.41 4.35 6.64
CA ARG A 32 -9.86 3.63 5.44
C ARG A 32 -8.71 2.87 4.79
N SER A 33 -8.97 1.62 4.42
CA SER A 33 -8.17 0.94 3.42
C SER A 33 -8.55 1.46 2.03
N ILE A 34 -7.55 1.83 1.23
CA ILE A 34 -7.75 2.21 -0.18
C ILE A 34 -7.28 1.06 -1.05
N VAL A 35 -8.11 0.66 -2.01
CA VAL A 35 -7.73 -0.35 -3.01
C VAL A 35 -7.22 0.38 -4.23
N GLU A 36 -6.01 0.02 -4.66
CA GLU A 36 -5.30 0.60 -5.81
C GLU A 36 -4.93 -0.51 -6.79
N ASP A 37 -5.19 -0.31 -8.07
CA ASP A 37 -4.97 -1.29 -9.16
C ASP A 37 -4.08 -0.74 -10.29
N GLY A 38 -3.71 0.54 -10.26
CA GLY A 38 -2.83 1.18 -11.25
C GLY A 38 -1.48 1.62 -10.69
N ARG A 39 -1.45 2.65 -9.84
CA ARG A 39 -0.20 3.20 -9.30
C ARG A 39 -0.30 3.42 -7.80
N LEU A 40 0.67 2.87 -7.07
CA LEU A 40 0.88 3.20 -5.66
C LEU A 40 1.87 4.34 -5.53
N ARG A 41 1.56 5.28 -4.64
CA ARG A 41 2.46 6.38 -4.30
C ARG A 41 2.55 6.53 -2.79
N TRP A 42 3.77 6.42 -2.27
CA TRP A 42 4.09 6.65 -0.88
C TRP A 42 4.96 7.90 -0.73
N HIS A 43 4.51 8.85 0.10
CA HIS A 43 5.27 10.07 0.36
C HIS A 43 5.10 10.52 1.81
N PRO A 44 5.82 9.91 2.75
CA PRO A 44 5.76 10.32 4.14
C PRO A 44 6.44 11.68 4.31
N SER A 45 6.04 12.41 5.35
CA SER A 45 6.66 13.68 5.69
C SER A 45 8.16 13.51 5.96
N GLY A 46 8.98 14.40 5.39
CA GLY A 46 10.44 14.39 5.56
C GLY A 46 11.21 13.59 4.51
N ILE A 47 10.54 12.89 3.59
CA ILE A 47 11.19 12.28 2.43
C ILE A 47 11.15 13.24 1.23
N ALA A 48 12.31 13.44 0.59
CA ALA A 48 12.45 14.41 -0.50
C ALA A 48 11.76 14.00 -1.81
N GLN A 49 11.66 12.69 -2.09
CA GLN A 49 11.04 12.16 -3.29
C GLN A 49 10.05 11.05 -2.96
N PRO A 50 8.84 11.05 -3.55
CA PRO A 50 7.90 9.96 -3.36
C PRO A 50 8.44 8.65 -3.93
N LEU A 51 8.11 7.54 -3.29
CA LEU A 51 8.19 6.22 -3.92
C LEU A 51 6.94 6.03 -4.76
N GLU A 52 7.11 5.70 -6.04
CA GLU A 52 6.01 5.34 -6.93
C GLU A 52 6.21 3.91 -7.45
N LEU A 53 5.17 3.08 -7.37
CA LEU A 53 5.13 1.74 -7.95
C LEU A 53 4.03 1.67 -8.99
N ASP A 54 4.38 1.19 -10.18
CA ASP A 54 3.44 0.82 -11.23
C ASP A 54 3.00 -0.64 -11.03
N LEU A 55 1.74 -0.83 -10.66
CA LEU A 55 1.20 -2.15 -10.34
C LEU A 55 1.10 -3.04 -11.59
N GLU A 56 0.84 -2.46 -12.77
CA GLU A 56 0.84 -3.23 -14.02
C GLU A 56 2.22 -3.85 -14.28
N THR A 57 3.30 -3.11 -14.02
CA THR A 57 4.66 -3.62 -14.14
C THR A 57 4.98 -4.68 -13.08
N ILE A 58 4.51 -4.49 -11.83
CA ILE A 58 4.72 -5.47 -10.75
C ILE A 58 4.02 -6.79 -11.02
N PHE A 59 2.78 -6.75 -11.53
CA PHE A 59 1.96 -7.94 -11.77
C PHE A 59 2.21 -8.62 -13.11
N ARG A 60 3.07 -8.07 -13.98
CA ARG A 60 3.26 -8.53 -15.37
C ARG A 60 3.57 -10.01 -15.50
N ASP A 61 4.44 -10.52 -14.63
CA ASP A 61 4.96 -11.89 -14.68
C ASP A 61 4.33 -12.79 -13.60
N ILE A 62 3.29 -12.31 -12.92
CA ILE A 62 2.53 -13.09 -11.95
C ILE A 62 1.50 -13.94 -12.73
N PRO A 63 1.55 -15.28 -12.61
CA PRO A 63 0.69 -16.20 -13.36
C PRO A 63 -0.81 -15.93 -13.23
#